data_AF-A0A6C7E9S4-F1
#
_entry.id   AF-A0A6C7E9S4-F1
#
_cell.length_a   1.000
_cell.length_b   1.000
_cell.length_c   1.000
_cell.angle_alpha   90.00
_cell.angle_beta   90.00
_cell.angle_gamma   90.00
#
_symmetry.space_group_name_H-M   'P 1'
#
loop_
_entity.id
_entity.type
_entity.pdbx_description
1 polymer ?
#
loop_
_entity_poly.entity_id
_entity_poly.type
_entity_poly.pdbx_seq_one_letter_code
_entity_poly.pdbx_strand_id
1 'polypeptide(L)'
;MTVQPANTQAGATESLDLDFVLNRFVDDTDGVLFAQTVSADGMHLAASAGFDSARHDTFAAIASGLASLSDSSVDLFGLGAVTRQIIEASDGWVLLSRISNTASLGVVARRQADLGLIGYEMTRLAKQLGPSLSPAVVDRLKGSLRL
;
A
#
# COMPACT_ATOMS: atom_id res chain seq x y z
N MET A 1 -37.87 -5.64 15.93
CA MET A 1 -37.56 -6.68 14.92
C MET A 1 -36.07 -6.55 14.60
N THR A 2 -35.28 -7.34 15.34
CA THR A 2 -33.91 -7.83 15.08
C THR A 2 -32.87 -6.86 14.47
N VAL A 3 -32.05 -6.28 15.36
CA VAL A 3 -30.67 -5.87 15.02
C VAL A 3 -29.83 -7.14 14.81
N GLN A 4 -29.16 -7.23 13.66
CA GLN A 4 -28.33 -8.35 13.24
C GLN A 4 -26.86 -8.09 13.61
N PRO A 5 -26.19 -8.95 14.41
CA PRO A 5 -24.78 -8.77 14.71
C PRO A 5 -23.96 -9.57 13.70
N ALA A 6 -23.45 -8.91 12.66
CA ALA A 6 -22.51 -9.52 11.72
C ALA A 6 -21.63 -8.42 11.11
N ASN A 7 -20.54 -8.01 11.76
CA ASN A 7 -19.53 -7.21 11.04
C ASN A 7 -18.09 -7.18 11.58
N THR A 8 -17.77 -7.80 12.72
CA THR A 8 -16.39 -7.74 13.26
C THR A 8 -15.45 -8.77 12.63
N GLN A 9 -15.97 -9.86 12.06
CA GLN A 9 -15.16 -10.97 11.54
C GLN A 9 -14.74 -10.79 10.07
N ALA A 10 -15.49 -10.03 9.28
CA ALA A 10 -15.23 -9.85 7.85
C ALA A 10 -14.01 -8.95 7.58
N GLY A 11 -13.89 -7.80 8.27
CA GLY A 11 -12.76 -6.88 8.09
C GLY A 11 -11.43 -7.48 8.54
N ALA A 12 -11.41 -8.23 9.65
CA ALA A 12 -10.20 -8.92 10.12
C ALA A 12 -9.75 -10.02 9.13
N THR A 13 -10.70 -10.75 8.53
CA THR A 13 -10.38 -11.80 7.54
C THR A 13 -9.86 -11.19 6.23
N GLU A 14 -10.43 -10.06 5.78
CA GLU A 14 -9.92 -9.31 4.62
C GLU A 14 -8.50 -8.79 4.89
N SER A 15 -8.23 -8.17 6.05
CA SER A 15 -6.88 -7.73 6.43
C SER A 15 -5.86 -8.89 6.45
N LEU A 16 -6.22 -10.02 7.07
CA LEU A 16 -5.36 -11.21 7.14
C LEU A 16 -5.03 -11.78 5.75
N ASP A 17 -5.97 -11.70 4.80
CA ASP A 17 -5.74 -12.10 3.41
C ASP A 17 -4.78 -11.14 2.70
N LEU A 18 -4.92 -9.82 2.91
CA LEU A 18 -3.99 -8.84 2.32
C LEU A 18 -2.58 -8.93 2.91
N ASP A 19 -2.44 -9.09 4.22
CA ASP A 19 -1.13 -9.26 4.87
C ASP A 19 -0.42 -10.51 4.31
N PHE A 20 -1.15 -11.60 4.12
CA PHE A 20 -0.61 -12.81 3.51
C PHE A 20 -0.13 -12.57 2.06
N VAL A 21 -0.92 -11.88 1.25
CA VAL A 21 -0.54 -11.53 -0.13
C VAL A 21 0.71 -10.65 -0.17
N LEU A 22 0.85 -9.69 0.76
CA LEU A 22 2.03 -8.82 0.82
C LEU A 22 3.27 -9.56 1.32
N ASN A 23 3.15 -10.44 2.29
CA ASN A 23 4.25 -11.32 2.72
C ASN A 23 4.76 -12.16 1.54
N ARG A 24 3.85 -12.79 0.81
CA ARG A 24 4.21 -13.57 -0.38
C ARG A 24 4.89 -12.72 -1.45
N PHE A 25 4.44 -11.48 -1.67
CA PHE A 25 5.11 -10.58 -2.60
C PHE A 25 6.56 -10.28 -2.19
N VAL A 26 6.82 -10.06 -0.89
CA VAL A 26 8.17 -9.85 -0.37
C VAL A 26 9.03 -11.11 -0.55
N ASP A 27 8.48 -12.29 -0.25
CA ASP A 27 9.20 -13.56 -0.34
C ASP A 27 9.51 -13.96 -1.80
N ASP A 28 8.58 -13.71 -2.73
CA ASP A 28 8.66 -14.14 -4.13
C ASP A 28 9.41 -13.12 -5.03
N THR A 29 9.66 -11.89 -4.55
CA THR A 29 10.27 -10.82 -5.35
C THR A 29 11.68 -10.47 -4.85
N ASP A 30 12.70 -10.93 -5.58
CA ASP A 30 14.10 -10.71 -5.18
C ASP A 30 14.44 -9.22 -4.99
N GLY A 31 15.06 -8.93 -3.85
CA GLY A 31 15.50 -7.59 -3.48
C GLY A 31 14.46 -6.69 -2.81
N VAL A 32 13.20 -7.13 -2.71
CA VAL A 32 12.20 -6.47 -1.86
C VAL A 32 12.50 -6.75 -0.38
N LEU A 33 12.39 -5.72 0.45
CA LEU A 33 12.60 -5.80 1.90
C LEU A 33 11.30 -5.63 2.69
N PHE A 34 10.35 -4.88 2.14
CA PHE A 34 9.10 -4.54 2.81
C PHE A 34 8.05 -4.07 1.80
N ALA A 35 6.78 -4.37 2.07
CA ALA A 35 5.65 -3.86 1.30
C ALA A 35 4.47 -3.47 2.21
N GLN A 36 3.76 -2.39 1.88
CA GLN A 36 2.58 -1.94 2.61
C GLN A 36 1.55 -1.32 1.67
N THR A 37 0.28 -1.62 1.89
CA THR A 37 -0.83 -0.88 1.29
C THR A 37 -1.25 0.27 2.20
N VAL A 38 -1.36 1.45 1.60
CA VAL A 38 -1.58 2.73 2.31
C VAL A 38 -2.79 3.41 1.71
N SER A 39 -3.72 3.84 2.55
CA SER A 39 -4.85 4.66 2.10
C SER A 39 -4.43 6.10 1.80
N ALA A 40 -5.21 6.80 0.98
CA ALA A 40 -4.99 8.21 0.67
C ALA A 40 -4.88 9.12 1.91
N ASP A 41 -5.53 8.75 3.02
CA ASP A 41 -5.54 9.52 4.28
C ASP A 41 -4.36 9.15 5.22
N GLY A 42 -3.43 8.31 4.78
CA GLY A 42 -2.25 7.92 5.56
C GLY A 42 -2.50 6.82 6.60
N MET A 43 -3.62 6.10 6.51
CA MET A 43 -3.82 4.88 7.30
C MET A 43 -3.22 3.67 6.59
N HIS A 44 -2.47 2.87 7.34
CA HIS A 44 -2.02 1.54 6.94
C HIS A 44 -3.23 0.61 6.78
N LEU A 45 -3.29 -0.12 5.67
CA LEU A 45 -4.39 -1.06 5.39
C LEU A 45 -3.97 -2.52 5.59
N ALA A 46 -2.79 -2.88 5.09
CA ALA A 46 -2.13 -4.18 5.24
C ALA A 46 -0.62 -4.04 4.98
N ALA A 47 0.20 -4.94 5.50
CA ALA A 47 1.65 -4.90 5.35
C ALA A 47 2.29 -6.29 5.38
N SER A 48 3.45 -6.41 4.77
CA SER A 48 4.35 -7.52 5.06
C SER A 48 4.87 -7.43 6.49
N ALA A 49 5.27 -8.56 7.04
CA ALA A 49 5.97 -8.63 8.31
C ALA A 49 7.30 -7.88 8.28
N GLY A 50 7.87 -7.65 9.46
CA GLY A 50 9.21 -7.06 9.62
C GLY A 50 9.23 -5.71 10.34
N PHE A 51 8.09 -5.03 10.43
CA PHE A 51 7.92 -3.82 11.23
C PHE A 51 6.93 -4.02 12.39
N ASP A 52 7.03 -3.13 13.38
CA ASP A 52 6.02 -2.98 14.42
C ASP A 52 4.92 -2.01 13.96
N SER A 53 3.80 -1.98 14.69
CA SER A 53 2.64 -1.12 14.36
C SER A 53 3.01 0.36 14.24
N ALA A 54 3.90 0.87 15.09
CA ALA A 54 4.30 2.28 15.05
C ALA A 54 5.07 2.64 13.76
N ARG A 55 5.96 1.75 13.30
CA ARG A 55 6.66 1.92 12.02
C ARG A 55 5.73 1.78 10.83
N HIS A 56 4.73 0.89 10.90
CA HIS A 56 3.70 0.78 9.87
C HIS A 56 2.91 2.09 9.72
N ASP A 57 2.48 2.71 10.82
CA ASP A 57 1.76 3.98 10.79
C ASP A 57 2.64 5.12 10.28
N THR A 58 3.91 5.15 10.70
CA THR A 58 4.87 6.16 10.24
C THR A 58 5.10 6.06 8.74
N PHE A 59 5.31 4.86 8.19
CA PHE A 59 5.49 4.67 6.75
C PHE A 59 4.23 5.04 5.97
N ALA A 60 3.04 4.71 6.48
CA ALA A 60 1.77 5.09 5.87
C ALA A 60 1.60 6.62 5.80
N ALA A 61 1.96 7.35 6.86
CA ALA A 61 1.92 8.81 6.87
C ALA A 61 2.93 9.44 5.88
N ILE A 62 4.14 8.87 5.77
CA ILE A 62 5.14 9.32 4.79
C ILE A 62 4.63 9.09 3.37
N ALA A 63 4.13 7.89 3.10
CA ALA A 63 3.64 7.49 1.78
C ALA A 63 2.46 8.36 1.30
N SER A 64 1.50 8.68 2.18
CA SER A 64 0.38 9.57 1.82
C SER A 64 0.87 11.00 1.56
N GLY A 65 1.79 11.53 2.36
CA GLY A 65 2.39 12.84 2.12
C GLY A 65 3.10 12.93 0.76
N LEU A 66 3.88 11.90 0.41
CA LEU A 66 4.55 11.81 -0.90
C LEU A 66 3.55 11.71 -2.06
N ALA A 67 2.47 10.95 -1.89
CA ALA A 67 1.37 10.88 -2.85
C ALA A 67 0.76 12.27 -3.12
N SER A 68 0.36 12.98 -2.06
CA SER A 68 -0.26 14.31 -2.18
C SER A 68 0.66 15.36 -2.82
N LEU A 69 1.94 15.36 -2.44
CA LEU A 69 2.93 16.28 -3.03
C LEU A 69 3.13 16.01 -4.51
N SER A 70 3.20 14.73 -4.91
CA SER A 70 3.39 14.37 -6.30
C SER A 70 2.16 14.65 -7.15
N ASP A 71 0.94 14.37 -6.63
CA ASP A 71 -0.31 14.73 -7.30
C ASP A 71 -0.38 16.24 -7.56
N SER A 72 -0.08 17.05 -6.54
CA SER A 72 -0.05 18.51 -6.67
C SER A 72 0.99 18.97 -7.71
N SER A 73 2.13 18.28 -7.79
CA SER A 73 3.16 18.60 -8.76
C SER A 73 2.74 18.28 -10.20
N VAL A 74 2.08 17.15 -10.45
CA VAL A 74 1.63 16.81 -11.82
C VAL A 74 0.46 17.69 -12.25
N ASP A 75 -0.43 18.06 -11.32
CA ASP A 75 -1.54 18.97 -11.58
C ASP A 75 -1.05 20.36 -11.96
N LEU A 76 -0.02 20.88 -11.28
CA LEU A 76 0.59 22.18 -11.56
C LEU A 76 1.06 22.31 -13.02
N PHE A 77 1.50 21.20 -13.63
CA PHE A 77 2.02 21.16 -15.00
C PHE A 77 1.07 20.45 -16.00
N GLY A 78 -0.12 20.03 -15.57
CA GLY A 78 -1.09 19.36 -16.44
C GLY A 78 -0.62 18.00 -16.98
N LEU A 79 0.16 17.24 -16.21
CA LEU A 79 0.79 15.98 -16.64
C LEU A 79 -0.12 14.74 -16.46
N GLY A 80 -1.35 14.93 -16.00
CA GLY A 80 -2.28 13.84 -15.70
C GLY A 80 -1.96 13.18 -14.36
N ALA A 81 -2.31 11.90 -14.20
CA ALA A 81 -2.20 11.20 -12.93
C ALA A 81 -0.80 10.65 -12.65
N VAL A 82 -0.35 10.72 -11.39
CA VAL A 82 0.85 10.01 -10.92
C VAL A 82 0.61 8.50 -11.04
N THR A 83 1.50 7.82 -11.76
CA THR A 83 1.47 6.36 -11.88
C THR A 83 2.39 5.69 -10.86
N ARG A 84 3.59 6.24 -10.67
CA ARG A 84 4.62 5.71 -9.78
C ARG A 84 5.57 6.80 -9.31
N GLN A 85 6.06 6.65 -8.09
CA GLN A 85 7.16 7.43 -7.52
C GLN A 85 8.31 6.48 -7.23
N ILE A 86 9.53 6.93 -7.48
CA ILE A 86 10.76 6.18 -7.20
C ILE A 86 11.70 7.12 -6.47
N ILE A 87 12.07 6.76 -5.25
CA ILE A 87 12.99 7.49 -4.40
C ILE A 87 14.25 6.67 -4.29
N GLU A 88 15.35 7.24 -4.78
CA GLU A 88 16.69 6.67 -4.69
C GLU A 88 17.37 7.13 -3.39
N ALA A 89 17.91 6.17 -2.64
CA ALA A 89 18.76 6.43 -1.49
C ALA A 89 20.12 5.73 -1.69
N SER A 90 21.11 6.09 -0.85
CA SER A 90 22.44 5.48 -0.86
C SER A 90 22.40 3.95 -0.78
N ASP A 91 21.50 3.42 0.05
CA ASP A 91 21.47 2.01 0.43
C ASP A 91 20.23 1.26 -0.05
N GLY A 92 19.36 1.91 -0.84
CA GLY A 92 18.14 1.28 -1.30
C GLY A 92 17.19 2.22 -2.02
N TRP A 93 15.95 1.76 -2.09
CA TRP A 93 14.88 2.38 -2.85
C TRP A 93 13.58 2.38 -2.05
N VAL A 94 12.80 3.44 -2.23
CA VAL A 94 11.37 3.46 -1.87
C VAL A 94 10.57 3.67 -3.14
N LEU A 95 9.63 2.78 -3.42
CA LEU A 95 8.73 2.85 -4.56
C LEU A 95 7.30 2.98 -4.07
N LEU A 96 6.54 3.89 -4.68
CA LEU A 96 5.11 4.03 -4.44
C LEU A 96 4.37 3.90 -5.77
N SER A 97 3.40 2.98 -5.83
CA SER A 97 2.57 2.77 -7.02
C SER A 97 1.11 2.95 -6.66
N ARG A 98 0.37 3.71 -7.46
CA ARG A 98 -1.08 3.86 -7.26
C ARG A 98 -1.78 2.53 -7.57
N ILE A 99 -2.62 2.07 -6.64
CA ILE A 99 -3.51 0.91 -6.86
C ILE A 99 -4.88 1.41 -7.34
N SER A 100 -5.39 2.44 -6.67
CA SER A 100 -6.65 3.10 -6.96
C SER A 100 -6.58 4.58 -6.54
N ASN A 101 -7.67 5.34 -6.72
CA ASN A 101 -7.73 6.72 -6.23
C ASN A 101 -7.68 6.81 -4.68
N THR A 102 -7.89 5.70 -3.97
CA THR A 102 -8.00 5.67 -2.51
C THR A 102 -6.87 4.89 -1.84
N ALA A 103 -6.01 4.21 -2.61
CA ALA A 103 -4.95 3.35 -2.08
C ALA A 103 -3.70 3.31 -2.96
N SER A 104 -2.54 3.19 -2.31
CA SER A 104 -1.22 3.02 -2.93
C SER A 104 -0.48 1.83 -2.32
N LEU A 105 0.40 1.23 -3.12
CA LEU A 105 1.36 0.21 -2.69
C LEU A 105 2.73 0.88 -2.49
N GLY A 106 3.25 0.85 -1.27
CA GLY A 106 4.62 1.23 -0.94
C GLY A 106 5.53 0.02 -0.80
N VAL A 107 6.73 0.10 -1.37
CA VAL A 107 7.73 -0.98 -1.37
C VAL A 107 9.10 -0.41 -1.03
N VAL A 108 9.83 -1.08 -0.15
CA VAL A 108 11.23 -0.81 0.15
C VAL A 108 12.08 -1.91 -0.46
N ALA A 109 13.17 -1.55 -1.13
CA ALA A 109 14.05 -2.50 -1.79
C ALA A 109 15.53 -2.20 -1.54
N ARG A 110 16.36 -3.25 -1.59
CA ARG A 110 17.82 -3.14 -1.46
C ARG A 110 18.44 -2.42 -2.66
N ARG A 111 19.62 -1.84 -2.47
CA ARG A 111 20.33 -1.08 -3.53
C ARG A 111 20.52 -1.88 -4.82
N GLN A 112 20.85 -3.17 -4.73
CA GLN A 112 21.17 -4.05 -5.86
C GLN A 112 19.93 -4.70 -6.50
N ALA A 113 18.72 -4.29 -6.11
CA ALA A 113 17.49 -4.87 -6.64
C ALA A 113 17.26 -4.51 -8.11
N ASP A 114 16.64 -5.43 -8.85
CA ASP A 114 16.14 -5.16 -10.20
C ASP A 114 14.82 -4.37 -10.11
N LEU A 115 14.89 -3.06 -10.35
CA LEU A 115 13.72 -2.18 -10.33
C LEU A 115 12.71 -2.50 -11.44
N GLY A 116 13.15 -3.12 -12.54
CA GLY A 116 12.27 -3.59 -13.61
C GLY A 116 11.40 -4.76 -13.13
N LEU A 117 12.01 -5.74 -12.48
CA LEU A 117 11.30 -6.87 -11.86
C LEU A 117 10.34 -6.39 -10.76
N ILE A 118 10.82 -5.57 -9.83
CA ILE A 118 9.98 -5.02 -8.76
C ILE A 118 8.81 -4.24 -9.35
N GLY A 119 9.09 -3.39 -10.35
CA GLY A 119 8.06 -2.63 -11.03
C GLY A 119 6.99 -3.50 -11.71
N TYR A 120 7.40 -4.63 -12.29
CA TYR A 120 6.50 -5.63 -12.88
C TYR A 120 5.63 -6.31 -11.82
N GLU A 121 6.23 -6.83 -10.75
CA GLU A 121 5.49 -7.51 -9.68
C GLU A 121 4.57 -6.53 -8.94
N MET A 122 4.98 -5.27 -8.72
CA MET A 122 4.12 -4.23 -8.17
C MET A 122 2.89 -3.98 -9.06
N THR A 123 3.05 -3.96 -10.38
CA THR A 123 1.92 -3.80 -11.31
C THR A 123 0.99 -5.00 -11.28
N ARG A 124 1.54 -6.22 -11.20
CA ARG A 124 0.76 -7.46 -11.09
C ARG A 124 -0.02 -7.50 -9.77
N LEU A 125 0.65 -7.17 -8.66
CA LEU A 125 0.05 -7.10 -7.34
C LEU A 125 -1.04 -6.03 -7.25
N ALA A 126 -0.81 -4.83 -7.79
CA ALA A 126 -1.81 -3.76 -7.80
C ALA A 126 -3.08 -4.19 -8.56
N LYS A 127 -2.94 -4.91 -9.68
CA LYS A 127 -4.09 -5.48 -10.41
C LYS A 127 -4.84 -6.54 -9.60
N GLN A 128 -4.12 -7.37 -8.84
CA GLN A 128 -4.71 -8.39 -7.97
C GLN A 128 -5.46 -7.75 -6.78
N LEU A 129 -4.88 -6.71 -6.16
CA LEU A 129 -5.45 -6.05 -4.98
C LEU A 129 -6.56 -5.05 -5.31
N GLY A 130 -6.60 -4.52 -6.55
CA GLY A 130 -7.55 -3.49 -6.96
C GLY A 130 -9.02 -3.77 -6.58
N PRO A 131 -9.57 -4.97 -6.83
CA PRO A 131 -10.93 -5.33 -6.42
C PRO A 131 -11.13 -5.31 -4.90
N SER A 132 -10.14 -5.77 -4.13
CA SER A 132 -10.16 -5.83 -2.66
C SER A 132 -9.90 -4.48 -2.00
N LEU A 133 -9.36 -3.49 -2.73
CA LEU A 133 -9.09 -2.13 -2.25
C LEU A 133 -10.02 -1.09 -2.89
N SER A 134 -11.25 -1.50 -3.21
CA SER A 134 -12.30 -0.56 -3.61
C SER A 134 -12.56 0.47 -2.49
N PRO A 135 -13.05 1.69 -2.82
CA PRO A 135 -13.30 2.73 -1.82
C PRO A 135 -14.13 2.24 -0.62
N ALA A 136 -15.18 1.45 -0.89
CA ALA A 136 -16.05 0.89 0.15
C ALA A 136 -15.34 -0.12 1.06
N VAL A 137 -14.33 -0.84 0.58
CA VAL A 137 -13.52 -1.76 1.40
C VAL A 137 -12.50 -0.97 2.21
N VAL A 138 -11.83 0.01 1.59
CA VAL A 138 -10.89 0.89 2.28
C VAL A 138 -11.56 1.58 3.47
N ASP A 139 -12.78 2.10 3.29
CA ASP A 139 -13.52 2.74 4.38
C ASP A 139 -13.89 1.76 5.52
N ARG A 140 -14.16 0.50 5.21
CA ARG A 140 -14.40 -0.55 6.23
C ARG A 140 -13.13 -0.91 6.98
N LEU A 141 -12.01 -1.11 6.28
CA LEU A 141 -10.71 -1.41 6.87
C LEU A 141 -10.26 -0.28 7.81
N LYS A 142 -10.49 0.98 7.42
CA LYS A 142 -10.29 2.14 8.31
C LYS A 142 -11.16 2.07 9.57
N GLY A 143 -12.41 1.61 9.45
CA GLY A 143 -13.33 1.45 10.57
C GLY A 143 -12.88 0.41 11.60
N SER A 144 -12.25 -0.69 11.17
CA SER A 144 -11.74 -1.73 12.08
C SER A 144 -10.44 -1.35 12.79
N LEU A 145 -9.63 -0.44 12.23
CA LEU A 145 -8.36 0.01 12.81
C LEU A 145 -8.52 1.12 13.87
N ARG A 146 -9.73 1.69 14.03
CA ARG A 146 -10.02 2.78 14.98
C ARG A 146 -10.55 2.31 16.34
N LEU A 147 -10.46 1.01 16.64
CA LEU A 147 -10.91 0.39 17.90
C LEU A 147 -9.72 -0.09 18.73
#